data_AF-A0A0B7AP15-F1
#
_entry.id   AF-A0A0B7AP15-F1
#
_cell.length_a   1.000
_cell.length_b   1.000
_cell.length_c   1.000
_cell.angle_alpha   90.00
_cell.angle_beta   90.00
_cell.angle_gamma   90.00
#
_symmetry.space_group_name_H-M   'P 1'
#
loop_
_entity.id
_entity.type
_entity.pdbx_description
1 polymer ?
#
loop_
_entity_poly.entity_id
_entity_poly.type
_entity_poly.pdbx_seq_one_letter_code
_entity_poly.pdbx_strand_id
1 'polypeptide(L)' 'MSDVEAGGATVFPYIGLKLYPEKGSAAFWYNLYRNGDGIYKTRHAACPVLVGTKWVANKWIHEEDRSLDVHVA' A
#
# COMPACT_ATOMS: atom_id res chain seq x y z
N MET A 1 0.09 -1.13 11.60
CA MET A 1 0.20 -0.68 13.02
C MET A 1 -0.62 -1.52 13.98
N SER A 2 -1.72 -2.15 13.55
CA SER A 2 -2.39 -3.23 14.28
C SER A 2 -2.30 -4.54 13.50
N ASP A 3 -2.46 -5.65 14.20
CA ASP A 3 -2.89 -6.92 13.62
C ASP A 3 -4.39 -6.84 13.30
N VAL A 4 -4.88 -7.63 12.36
CA VAL A 4 -6.30 -7.68 11.99
C VAL A 4 -6.76 -9.12 11.91
N GLU A 5 -7.78 -9.46 12.67
CA GLU A 5 -8.27 -10.84 12.85
C GLU A 5 -8.90 -11.40 11.57
N ALA A 6 -9.60 -10.58 10.78
CA ALA A 6 -10.08 -10.99 9.45
C ALA A 6 -10.25 -9.82 8.46
N GLY A 7 -9.91 -10.05 7.20
CA GLY A 7 -10.02 -9.06 6.12
C GLY A 7 -8.85 -8.08 6.09
N GLY A 8 -9.11 -6.83 5.72
CA GLY A 8 -8.14 -5.72 5.82
C GLY A 8 -6.92 -5.80 4.90
N ALA A 9 -6.83 -6.77 3.98
CA ALA A 9 -5.68 -6.89 3.08
C ALA A 9 -5.49 -5.64 2.19
N THR A 10 -4.24 -5.24 1.95
CA THR A 10 -3.88 -4.32 0.86
C THR A 10 -3.75 -5.15 -0.42
N VAL A 11 -4.49 -4.82 -1.48
CA VAL A 11 -4.57 -5.65 -2.70
C VAL A 11 -4.14 -4.88 -3.94
N PHE A 12 -3.43 -5.55 -4.84
CA PHE A 12 -2.97 -5.01 -6.13
C PHE A 12 -3.64 -5.82 -7.26
N PRO A 13 -4.85 -5.44 -7.71
CA PRO A 13 -5.66 -6.27 -8.62
C PRO A 13 -4.96 -6.66 -9.94
N TYR A 14 -4.13 -5.79 -10.49
CA TYR A 14 -3.47 -6.01 -11.80
C TYR A 14 -2.22 -6.91 -11.75
N ILE A 15 -1.79 -7.32 -10.56
CA ILE A 15 -0.70 -8.30 -10.36
C ILE A 15 -1.14 -9.50 -9.50
N GLY A 16 -2.41 -9.57 -9.09
CA GLY A 16 -2.95 -10.67 -8.29
C GLY A 16 -2.43 -10.75 -6.84
N LEU A 17 -1.73 -9.72 -6.35
CA LEU A 17 -1.10 -9.72 -5.04
C LEU A 17 -2.07 -9.25 -3.94
N LYS A 18 -1.98 -9.89 -2.77
CA LYS A 18 -2.65 -9.47 -1.53
C LYS A 18 -1.63 -9.49 -0.39
N LEU A 19 -1.58 -8.41 0.38
CA LEU A 19 -0.75 -8.26 1.57
C LEU A 19 -1.68 -8.17 2.78
N TYR A 20 -1.61 -9.14 3.69
CA TYR A 20 -2.37 -9.09 4.93
C TYR A 20 -1.65 -8.20 5.96
N PRO A 21 -2.38 -7.42 6.77
CA PRO A 21 -1.76 -6.53 7.74
C PRO A 21 -1.19 -7.32 8.93
N GLU A 22 0.10 -7.16 9.16
CA GLU A 22 0.84 -7.70 10.31
C GLU A 22 1.44 -6.54 11.12
N LYS A 23 1.32 -6.55 12.44
CA LYS A 23 1.78 -5.43 13.28
C LYS A 23 3.29 -5.26 13.25
N GLY A 24 3.72 -4.09 12.79
CA GLY A 24 5.14 -3.74 12.66
C GLY A 24 5.72 -4.06 11.28
N SER A 25 4.99 -4.78 10.43
CA SER A 25 5.32 -4.89 9.01
C SER A 25 5.10 -3.56 8.28
N ALA A 26 5.73 -3.43 7.11
CA ALA A 26 5.54 -2.34 6.17
C ALA A 26 5.69 -2.86 4.74
N ALA A 27 4.75 -2.50 3.86
CA ALA A 27 4.85 -2.76 2.42
C ALA A 27 5.36 -1.51 1.70
N PHE A 28 6.31 -1.66 0.76
CA PHE A 28 6.90 -0.56 -0.02
C PHE A 28 6.87 -0.89 -1.52
N TRP A 29 6.49 0.07 -2.36
CA TRP A 29 6.52 -0.09 -3.82
C TRP A 29 6.63 1.24 -4.58
N TYR A 30 7.19 1.17 -5.79
CA TYR A 30 7.25 2.32 -6.70
C TYR A 30 5.95 2.49 -7.46
N ASN A 31 5.50 3.74 -7.63
CA ASN A 31 4.38 4.09 -8.51
C ASN A 31 4.83 4.60 -9.88
N LEU A 32 6.11 4.92 -10.05
CA LEU A 32 6.68 5.45 -11.30
C LEU A 32 7.80 4.53 -11.82
N TYR A 33 7.91 4.42 -13.15
CA TYR A 33 9.10 3.93 -13.83
C TYR A 33 10.21 4.99 -13.78
N ARG A 34 11.45 4.61 -14.14
CA ARG A 34 12.63 5.51 -14.12
C ARG A 34 12.56 6.72 -15.08
N ASN A 35 11.54 6.78 -15.93
CA ASN A 35 11.27 7.86 -16.87
C ASN A 35 10.06 8.73 -16.44
N GLY A 36 9.58 8.57 -15.20
CA GLY A 36 8.42 9.31 -14.66
C GLY A 36 7.05 8.72 -15.02
N ASP A 37 6.97 7.69 -15.87
CA ASP A 37 5.68 7.11 -16.27
C ASP A 37 5.02 6.30 -15.13
N GLY A 38 3.71 6.47 -14.97
CA GLY A 38 2.93 5.76 -13.95
C GLY A 38 2.82 4.25 -14.18
N ILE A 39 3.21 3.45 -13.18
CA ILE A 39 3.08 1.99 -13.18
C ILE A 39 1.63 1.62 -12.88
N TYR A 40 0.77 1.52 -13.89
CA TYR A 40 -0.64 1.15 -13.72
C TYR A 40 -0.84 -0.14 -12.90
N LYS A 41 0.12 -1.09 -12.98
CA LYS A 41 0.12 -2.35 -12.24
C LYS A 41 0.21 -2.21 -10.71
N THR A 42 0.71 -1.08 -10.18
CA THR A 42 0.78 -0.84 -8.72
C THR A 42 -0.46 -0.14 -8.14
N ARG A 43 -1.50 0.08 -8.95
CA ARG A 43 -2.81 0.49 -8.43
C ARG A 43 -3.29 -0.54 -7.41
N HIS A 44 -3.64 -0.05 -6.23
CA HIS A 44 -3.96 -0.86 -5.07
C HIS A 44 -5.20 -0.31 -4.34
N ALA A 45 -5.76 -1.11 -3.44
CA ALA A 45 -6.86 -0.73 -2.57
C ALA A 45 -6.78 -1.47 -1.23
N ALA A 46 -7.50 -0.99 -0.21
CA ALA A 46 -7.74 -1.74 1.01
C ALA A 46 -9.02 -2.58 0.87
N CYS A 47 -8.94 -3.87 1.18
CA CYS A 47 -10.13 -4.70 1.41
C CYS A 47 -10.82 -4.30 2.72
N PRO A 48 -12.16 -4.50 2.83
CA PRO A 48 -12.88 -4.34 4.08
C PRO A 48 -12.25 -5.14 5.22
N VAL A 49 -12.21 -4.55 6.41
CA VAL A 49 -11.99 -5.28 7.67
C VAL A 49 -13.28 -6.03 7.98
N LEU A 50 -13.18 -7.33 8.23
CA LEU A 50 -14.33 -8.19 8.54
C LEU A 50 -14.47 -8.40 10.05
N VAL A 51 -13.35 -8.50 10.76
CA VAL A 51 -13.25 -8.57 12.22
C VAL A 51 -12.04 -7.75 12.66
N GLY A 52 -12.18 -6.98 13.74
CA GLY A 52 -11.09 -6.19 14.31
C GLY A 52 -11.07 -4.72 13.88
N THR A 53 -9.87 -4.12 13.87
CA THR A 53 -9.65 -2.74 13.39
C THR A 53 -8.26 -2.61 12.77
N LYS A 54 -8.18 -2.10 11.54
CA LYS A 54 -6.93 -1.87 10.81
C LYS A 54 -6.42 -0.44 11.02
N TRP A 55 -5.24 -0.31 11.61
CA TRP A 55 -4.48 0.94 11.66
C TRP A 55 -3.24 0.85 10.79
N VAL A 56 -3.10 1.80 9.86
CA VAL A 56 -1.94 1.97 8.95
C VAL A 56 -1.47 3.43 8.98
N ALA A 57 -0.23 3.66 8.57
CA ALA A 57 0.34 4.98 8.44
C ALA A 57 0.98 5.11 7.05
N ASN A 58 0.34 5.87 6.16
CA ASN A 58 0.85 6.06 4.81
C ASN A 58 1.96 7.10 4.81
N LYS A 59 3.16 6.68 4.40
CA LYS A 59 4.20 7.62 3.92
C LYS A 59 4.24 7.55 2.40
N TRP A 60 4.55 8.69 1.82
CA TRP A 60 4.66 8.96 0.40
C TRP A 60 6.10 9.55 0.14
N ILE A 61 6.77 9.33 -1.03
CA ILE A 61 8.13 9.79 -1.51
C ILE A 61 8.16 10.14 -3.05
N HIS A 62 8.12 11.42 -3.49
CA HIS A 62 8.02 11.87 -4.92
C HIS A 62 9.42 12.08 -5.54
N GLU A 63 9.44 12.28 -6.87
CA GLU A 63 10.61 12.62 -7.69
C GLU A 63 11.08 14.09 -7.57
N GLU A 64 10.17 15.04 -7.35
CA GLU A 64 10.48 16.47 -7.16
C GLU A 64 10.13 16.97 -5.74
N ASP A 65 10.75 18.07 -5.30
CA ASP A 65 10.57 18.68 -3.95
C ASP A 65 9.23 19.44 -3.81
N ARG A 66 8.12 18.72 -3.95
CA ARG A 66 6.76 19.20 -3.68
C ARG A 66 5.90 18.12 -3.06
N SER A 67 6.10 17.90 -1.76
CA SER A 67 5.59 16.71 -1.07
C SER A 67 6.03 15.45 -1.81
N LEU A 68 5.29 14.35 -1.69
CA LEU A 68 5.88 13.04 -1.89
C LEU A 68 4.85 11.94 -2.36
N ASP A 69 5.26 10.89 -3.14
CA ASP A 69 4.59 9.59 -3.45
C ASP A 69 5.48 8.37 -3.90
N VAL A 70 5.68 7.46 -2.94
CA VAL A 70 5.99 6.02 -2.94
C VAL A 70 5.21 5.56 -1.72
N HIS A 71 4.24 4.68 -1.88
CA HIS A 71 3.42 4.28 -0.75
C HIS A 71 4.16 3.31 0.18
N VAL A 72 4.18 3.64 1.47
CA VAL A 72 4.42 2.71 2.58
C VAL A 72 3.07 2.43 3.25
N ALA A 73 2.70 1.17 3.47
CA ALA A 73 1.41 0.78 4.10
C ALA A 73 1.55 -0.35 5.13
#